data_AF-A0A7Y5SUW5-F1
#
_entry.id   AF-A0A7Y5SUW5-F1
#
_cell.length_a   1.000
_cell.length_b   1.000
_cell.length_c   1.000
_cell.angle_alpha   90.00
_cell.angle_beta   90.00
_cell.angle_gamma   90.00
#
_symmetry.space_group_name_H-M   'P 1'
#
loop_
_entity.id
_entity.type
_entity.pdbx_description
1 polymer ?
#
loop_
_entity_poly.entity_id
_entity_poly.type
_entity_poly.pdbx_seq_one_letter_code
_entity_poly.pdbx_strand_id
1 'polypeptide(L)'
;MSARPSPRRWPGAALEHAKASPPCDAMREALGLGTQGPLILSGHQPQIWHAGVLAKYIAAGVCARHAGGQAAWLVVDTDEVDPGAFWYPAPSPDGAARRVEVSLGTGHGPACGRGVMTSPRGLPDPTPEYESRVVHLIETLLRESDKATNAAEQVVRAYAPLVQEFIPALPLVFASSLNAMPLFEELVSLMAADPRACIEAYNQAAAAVPQARIRPLEPDELPLWRLEPGARHPVRAGELSPREITTLAPRALLLTALVRMGLCDLFIHGTGGEVYERVTDRWIGAWLGPEVRLAPSVMMTATLLPDLPPRVAPPTRQINQVRQRERALRFDPSLVGDRAAAAKKAALLAEIQRLPRHSPERRAAFAELHALLATVRAEHAPTIDRLRAHAASIAAGLATDPAADRTLPFPLHAPEALRALVRDVEALFISPD
;
A
#
# COMPACT_ATOMS: atom_id res chain seq x y z
N MET A 1 -12.95 6.14 1.24
CA MET A 1 -11.65 6.76 1.58
C MET A 1 -11.35 6.50 3.04
N SER A 2 -10.07 6.42 3.43
CA SER A 2 -9.65 6.24 4.83
C SER A 2 -8.29 6.91 5.04
N ALA A 3 -8.13 7.59 6.18
CA ALA A 3 -6.88 8.20 6.59
C ALA A 3 -6.66 8.04 8.10
N ARG A 4 -5.42 7.76 8.53
CA ARG A 4 -5.09 7.51 9.95
C ARG A 4 -3.69 8.00 10.30
N PRO A 5 -3.49 8.66 11.46
CA PRO A 5 -4.53 9.26 12.31
C PRO A 5 -5.31 10.36 11.55
N SER A 6 -6.26 11.06 12.19
CA SER A 6 -7.01 12.16 11.55
C SER A 6 -6.08 13.15 10.82
N PRO A 7 -6.27 13.42 9.52
CA PRO A 7 -5.39 14.30 8.73
C PRO A 7 -5.20 15.71 9.30
N ARG A 8 -6.14 16.19 10.11
CA ARG A 8 -6.02 17.44 10.88
C ARG A 8 -4.76 17.53 11.74
N ARG A 9 -4.25 16.39 12.22
CA ARG A 9 -3.08 16.32 13.10
C ARG A 9 -1.76 16.29 12.34
N TRP A 10 -1.80 16.02 11.03
CA TRP A 10 -0.60 15.76 10.23
C TRP A 10 0.29 17.00 10.08
N PRO A 11 -0.23 18.21 9.79
CA PRO A 11 0.61 19.41 9.69
C PRO A 11 1.33 19.72 11.01
N GLY A 12 0.64 19.57 12.14
CA GLY A 12 1.21 19.75 13.47
C GLY A 12 2.33 18.74 13.75
N ALA A 13 2.10 17.46 13.46
CA ALA A 13 3.11 16.42 13.64
C ALA A 13 4.37 16.67 12.78
N ALA A 14 4.20 17.12 11.53
CA ALA A 14 5.31 17.49 10.67
C ALA A 14 6.12 18.66 11.24
N LEU A 15 5.44 19.71 11.71
CA LEU A 15 6.08 20.88 12.32
C LEU A 15 6.79 20.53 13.64
N GLU A 16 6.20 19.66 14.46
CA GLU A 16 6.82 19.18 15.71
C GLU A 16 8.09 18.37 15.43
N HIS A 17 8.08 17.53 14.40
CA HIS A 17 9.27 16.81 13.97
C HIS A 17 10.35 17.78 13.47
N ALA A 18 10.01 18.67 12.53
CA ALA A 18 10.96 19.61 11.93
C ALA A 18 11.66 20.52 12.96
N LYS A 19 10.99 20.85 14.07
CA LYS A 19 11.57 21.66 15.15
C LYS A 19 12.52 20.87 16.06
N ALA A 20 12.34 19.56 16.15
CA ALA A 20 13.01 18.72 17.13
C ALA A 20 14.14 17.87 16.53
N SER A 21 14.19 17.74 15.21
CA SER A 21 15.22 16.99 14.49
C SER A 21 16.26 17.95 13.87
N PRO A 22 17.53 17.53 13.72
CA PRO A 22 18.52 18.31 12.99
C PRO A 22 18.05 18.63 11.56
N PRO A 23 18.39 19.81 11.00
CA PRO A 23 18.05 20.15 9.62
C PRO A 23 18.61 19.10 8.64
N CYS A 24 17.78 18.65 7.70
CA CYS A 24 18.15 17.72 6.64
C CYS A 24 18.68 18.45 5.39
N ASP A 25 19.21 19.66 5.54
CA ASP A 25 19.48 20.58 4.43
C ASP A 25 20.43 19.99 3.40
N ALA A 26 21.55 19.40 3.85
CA ALA A 26 22.53 18.77 2.97
C ALA A 26 21.91 17.62 2.15
N MET A 27 21.03 16.81 2.75
CA MET A 27 20.35 15.72 2.06
C MET A 27 19.30 16.24 1.07
N ARG A 28 18.58 17.31 1.43
CA ARG A 28 17.59 17.95 0.55
C ARG A 28 18.27 18.62 -0.65
N GLU A 29 19.36 19.35 -0.42
CA GLU A 29 20.16 19.99 -1.47
C GLU A 29 20.75 18.96 -2.44
N ALA A 30 21.27 17.84 -1.93
CA ALA A 30 21.78 16.73 -2.76
C ALA A 30 20.72 16.14 -3.72
N LEU A 31 19.44 16.29 -3.37
CA LEU A 31 18.30 15.82 -4.17
C LEU A 31 17.55 16.96 -4.88
N GLY A 32 18.07 18.20 -4.84
CA GLY A 32 17.45 19.37 -5.47
C GLY A 32 16.12 19.82 -4.85
N LEU A 33 15.89 19.50 -3.57
CA LEU A 33 14.71 19.91 -2.82
C LEU A 33 14.96 21.20 -2.02
N GLY A 34 13.90 21.97 -1.76
CA GLY A 34 14.02 23.16 -0.93
C GLY A 34 14.27 22.83 0.55
N THR A 35 15.10 23.62 1.21
CA THR A 35 15.50 23.42 2.62
C THR A 35 14.56 24.07 3.64
N GLN A 36 13.68 24.97 3.18
CA GLN A 36 12.81 25.74 4.07
C GLN A 36 11.51 24.98 4.44
N GLY A 37 11.17 25.00 5.73
CA GLY A 37 9.95 24.41 6.28
C GLY A 37 9.95 22.87 6.33
N PRO A 38 8.85 22.27 6.82
CA PRO A 38 8.73 20.82 6.87
C PRO A 38 8.58 20.22 5.47
N LEU A 39 9.18 19.05 5.23
CA LEU A 39 8.99 18.29 3.99
C LEU A 39 8.02 17.13 4.22
N ILE A 40 6.91 17.11 3.50
CA ILE A 40 5.96 16.02 3.47
C ILE A 40 6.31 15.08 2.33
N LEU A 41 6.63 13.82 2.64
CA LEU A 41 6.99 12.84 1.63
C LEU A 41 5.94 11.75 1.54
N SER A 42 5.58 11.39 0.32
CA SER A 42 4.87 10.15 0.00
C SER A 42 5.61 9.47 -1.13
N GLY A 43 5.34 8.19 -1.37
CA GLY A 43 5.93 7.50 -2.51
C GLY A 43 5.18 6.29 -2.99
N HIS A 44 5.57 5.79 -4.16
CA HIS A 44 5.09 4.54 -4.71
C HIS A 44 6.04 4.02 -5.79
N GLN A 45 5.87 2.74 -6.16
CA GLN A 45 6.43 2.18 -7.38
C GLN A 45 5.96 2.99 -8.61
N PRO A 46 6.77 3.10 -9.67
CA PRO A 46 6.47 3.83 -10.91
C PRO A 46 5.49 3.05 -11.83
N GLN A 47 4.38 2.56 -11.27
CA GLN A 47 3.26 1.98 -12.02
C GLN A 47 2.28 3.06 -12.41
N ILE A 48 1.39 2.77 -13.36
CA ILE A 48 0.17 3.55 -13.61
C ILE A 48 -0.78 3.42 -12.41
N TRP A 49 -0.92 4.50 -11.65
CA TRP A 49 -1.55 4.49 -10.33
C TRP A 49 -3.06 4.33 -10.38
N HIS A 50 -3.62 3.65 -9.37
CA HIS A 50 -5.05 3.72 -9.06
C HIS A 50 -5.34 4.85 -8.06
N ALA A 51 -6.62 5.13 -7.81
CA ALA A 51 -7.07 6.25 -6.96
C ALA A 51 -6.50 6.25 -5.53
N GLY A 52 -6.14 5.09 -5.00
CA GLY A 52 -5.56 4.98 -3.66
C GLY A 52 -4.15 5.55 -3.56
N VAL A 53 -3.35 5.44 -4.62
CA VAL A 53 -2.02 6.05 -4.68
C VAL A 53 -2.13 7.55 -4.96
N LEU A 54 -3.03 7.94 -5.88
CA LEU A 54 -3.33 9.34 -6.16
C LEU A 54 -3.77 10.09 -4.90
N ALA A 55 -4.59 9.49 -4.03
CA ALA A 55 -5.01 10.10 -2.78
C ALA A 55 -3.84 10.47 -1.86
N LYS A 56 -2.77 9.66 -1.82
CA LYS A 56 -1.55 9.99 -1.05
C LYS A 56 -0.82 11.17 -1.66
N TYR A 57 -0.74 11.21 -2.99
CA TYR A 57 -0.11 12.29 -3.73
C TYR A 57 -0.82 13.63 -3.46
N ILE A 58 -2.15 13.64 -3.56
CA ILE A 58 -2.98 14.81 -3.20
C ILE A 58 -2.74 15.19 -1.73
N ALA A 59 -2.83 14.22 -0.81
CA ALA A 59 -2.70 14.46 0.62
C ALA A 59 -1.33 15.03 1.03
N ALA A 60 -0.24 14.63 0.36
CA ALA A 60 1.08 15.19 0.58
C ALA A 60 1.11 16.69 0.26
N GLY A 61 0.59 17.07 -0.91
CA GLY A 61 0.49 18.48 -1.32
C GLY A 61 -0.42 19.30 -0.39
N VAL A 62 -1.57 18.76 0.01
CA VAL A 62 -2.49 19.43 0.95
C VAL A 62 -1.83 19.62 2.31
N CYS A 63 -1.22 18.56 2.86
CA CYS A 63 -0.54 18.61 4.16
C CYS A 63 0.60 19.63 4.17
N ALA A 64 1.41 19.68 3.10
CA ALA A 64 2.50 20.64 2.97
C ALA A 64 2.01 22.09 3.00
N ARG A 65 0.91 22.40 2.29
CA ARG A 65 0.30 23.75 2.35
C ARG A 65 -0.15 24.12 3.75
N HIS A 66 -0.82 23.21 4.46
CA HIS A 66 -1.26 23.46 5.83
C HIS A 66 -0.10 23.55 6.84
N ALA A 67 1.03 22.89 6.56
CA ALA A 67 2.22 22.93 7.40
C ALA A 67 3.14 24.13 7.08
N GLY A 68 2.84 24.92 6.04
CA GLY A 68 3.75 25.96 5.56
C GLY A 68 5.08 25.40 5.04
N GLY A 69 5.04 24.20 4.45
CA GLY A 69 6.20 23.46 4.00
C GLY A 69 6.11 23.04 2.54
N GLN A 70 6.84 21.99 2.18
CA GLN A 70 6.94 21.47 0.82
C GLN A 70 6.52 20.00 0.79
N ALA A 71 6.15 19.50 -0.39
CA ALA A 71 5.89 18.09 -0.61
C ALA A 71 6.79 17.55 -1.72
N ALA A 72 7.15 16.28 -1.63
CA ALA A 72 7.88 15.56 -2.68
C ALA A 72 7.30 14.15 -2.85
N TRP A 73 7.60 13.54 -4.00
CA TRP A 73 7.16 12.20 -4.34
C TRP A 73 8.35 11.26 -4.54
N LEU A 74 8.47 10.26 -3.66
CA LEU A 74 9.44 9.19 -3.74
C LEU A 74 9.00 8.13 -4.78
N VAL A 75 9.78 8.01 -5.83
CA VAL A 75 9.63 7.00 -6.88
C VAL A 75 10.45 5.77 -6.51
N VAL A 76 9.78 4.66 -6.20
CA VAL A 76 10.44 3.38 -5.86
C VAL A 76 10.80 2.64 -7.14
N ASP A 77 11.70 3.24 -7.93
CA ASP A 77 12.15 2.77 -9.25
C ASP A 77 13.12 1.58 -9.18
N THR A 78 13.64 1.28 -8.00
CA THR A 78 14.47 0.10 -7.72
C THR A 78 13.64 -1.17 -7.54
N ASP A 79 12.31 -1.08 -7.67
CA ASP A 79 11.41 -2.22 -7.59
C ASP A 79 11.20 -2.93 -8.93
N GLU A 80 10.98 -4.24 -8.85
CA GLU A 80 10.71 -5.08 -10.02
C GLU A 80 9.24 -4.99 -10.37
N VAL A 81 8.93 -3.96 -11.13
CA VAL A 81 7.58 -3.64 -11.55
C VAL A 81 7.59 -3.29 -13.02
N ASP A 82 6.47 -3.53 -13.70
CA ASP A 82 6.28 -3.05 -15.06
C ASP A 82 5.66 -1.64 -15.04
N PRO A 83 6.41 -0.59 -15.40
CA PRO A 83 5.89 0.77 -15.40
C PRO A 83 4.79 0.98 -16.44
N GLY A 84 4.87 0.25 -17.56
CA GLY A 84 3.93 0.36 -18.67
C GLY A 84 2.69 -0.52 -18.50
N ALA A 85 2.60 -1.31 -17.43
CA ALA A 85 1.46 -2.19 -17.18
C ALA A 85 0.26 -1.40 -16.64
N PHE A 86 -0.88 -1.60 -17.28
CA PHE A 86 -2.17 -1.14 -16.79
C PHE A 86 -3.30 -1.97 -17.39
N TRP A 87 -4.52 -1.73 -16.91
CA TRP A 87 -5.70 -2.36 -17.47
C TRP A 87 -6.77 -1.32 -17.78
N TYR A 88 -7.64 -1.68 -18.71
CA TYR A 88 -8.83 -0.90 -19.04
C TYR A 88 -10.00 -1.83 -19.41
N PRO A 89 -11.25 -1.33 -19.37
CA PRO A 89 -12.42 -2.07 -19.82
C PRO A 89 -12.46 -2.16 -21.34
N ALA A 90 -12.64 -3.37 -21.88
CA ALA A 90 -12.85 -3.62 -23.31
C ALA A 90 -14.18 -4.36 -23.52
N PRO A 91 -14.78 -4.30 -24.73
CA PRO A 91 -15.96 -5.09 -25.05
C PRO A 91 -15.68 -6.60 -24.92
N SER A 92 -16.69 -7.32 -24.45
CA SER A 92 -16.74 -8.77 -24.37
C SER A 92 -17.83 -9.28 -25.33
N PRO A 93 -17.71 -10.51 -25.89
CA PRO A 93 -18.70 -11.06 -26.83
C PRO A 93 -20.12 -11.19 -26.25
N ASP A 94 -20.25 -11.24 -24.92
CA ASP A 94 -21.52 -11.26 -24.18
C ASP A 94 -22.15 -9.87 -24.00
N GLY A 95 -21.58 -8.82 -24.59
CA GLY A 95 -22.05 -7.43 -24.50
C GLY A 95 -21.64 -6.69 -23.23
N ALA A 96 -20.95 -7.36 -22.29
CA ALA A 96 -20.46 -6.75 -21.06
C ALA A 96 -19.03 -6.18 -21.23
N ALA A 97 -18.58 -5.36 -20.28
CA ALA A 97 -17.17 -4.94 -20.23
C ALA A 97 -16.31 -6.06 -19.61
N ARG A 98 -15.17 -6.40 -20.20
CA ARG A 98 -14.15 -7.29 -19.61
C ARG A 98 -12.89 -6.51 -19.30
N ARG A 99 -12.13 -6.97 -18.31
CA ARG A 99 -10.81 -6.42 -18.00
C ARG A 99 -9.81 -6.89 -19.06
N VAL A 100 -9.08 -5.95 -19.65
CA VAL A 100 -7.92 -6.22 -20.52
C VAL A 100 -6.70 -5.59 -19.88
N GLU A 101 -5.67 -6.39 -19.66
CA GLU A 101 -4.38 -5.95 -19.16
C GLU A 101 -3.40 -5.86 -20.31
N VAL A 102 -2.66 -4.76 -20.35
CA VAL A 102 -1.70 -4.44 -21.40
C VAL A 102 -0.41 -3.95 -20.75
N SER A 103 0.69 -4.04 -21.50
CA SER A 103 1.93 -3.37 -21.15
C SER A 103 2.51 -2.63 -22.35
N LEU A 104 2.92 -1.38 -22.11
CA LEU A 104 3.71 -0.57 -23.06
C LEU A 104 5.22 -0.75 -22.86
N GLY A 105 5.60 -1.40 -21.77
CA GLY A 105 7.00 -1.63 -21.38
C GLY A 105 7.57 -2.88 -22.03
N THR A 106 8.89 -2.92 -22.14
CA THR A 106 9.63 -4.13 -22.51
C THR A 106 10.74 -4.39 -21.49
N GLY A 107 11.18 -5.64 -21.37
CA GLY A 107 12.25 -6.04 -20.46
C GLY A 107 11.78 -6.47 -19.06
N HIS A 108 12.74 -6.98 -18.29
CA HIS A 108 12.56 -7.50 -16.93
C HIS A 108 13.51 -6.77 -15.96
N GLY A 109 13.35 -7.02 -14.67
CA GLY A 109 14.18 -6.41 -13.63
C GLY A 109 13.63 -5.09 -13.08
N PRO A 110 14.46 -4.33 -12.32
CA PRO A 110 14.05 -3.11 -11.65
C PRO A 110 13.67 -2.03 -12.65
N ALA A 111 12.64 -1.23 -12.31
CA ALA A 111 12.06 -0.25 -13.23
C ALA A 111 13.07 0.81 -13.72
N CYS A 112 14.03 1.20 -12.89
CA CYS A 112 15.11 2.13 -13.24
C CYS A 112 16.08 1.58 -14.31
N GLY A 113 16.12 0.26 -14.50
CA GLY A 113 16.93 -0.42 -15.52
C GLY A 113 16.17 -0.74 -16.81
N ARG A 114 14.88 -0.40 -16.91
CA ARG A 114 14.06 -0.69 -18.10
C ARG A 114 14.13 0.45 -19.10
N GLY A 115 14.34 0.11 -20.38
CA GLY A 115 14.28 1.08 -21.47
C GLY A 115 12.91 1.75 -21.59
N VAL A 116 12.87 2.94 -22.17
CA VAL A 116 11.64 3.71 -22.38
C VAL A 116 10.58 2.91 -23.16
N MET A 117 9.31 3.14 -22.82
CA MET A 117 8.15 2.52 -23.43
C MET A 117 8.01 2.91 -24.90
N THR A 118 7.44 2.01 -25.70
CA THR A 118 7.24 2.21 -27.14
C THR A 118 5.75 2.18 -27.50
N SER A 119 5.43 2.65 -28.71
CA SER A 119 4.05 2.69 -29.19
C SER A 119 3.45 1.28 -29.22
N PRO A 120 2.28 1.07 -28.61
CA PRO A 120 1.69 -0.26 -28.54
C PRO A 120 1.18 -0.72 -29.92
N ARG A 121 1.27 -2.03 -30.18
CA ARG A 121 0.69 -2.65 -31.39
C ARG A 121 -0.43 -3.61 -30.99
N GLY A 122 -1.56 -3.52 -31.70
CA GLY A 122 -2.64 -4.51 -31.61
C GLY A 122 -3.34 -4.58 -30.25
N LEU A 123 -3.47 -3.45 -29.55
CA LEU A 123 -4.26 -3.40 -28.31
C LEU A 123 -5.74 -3.65 -28.61
N PRO A 124 -6.46 -4.41 -27.76
CA PRO A 124 -7.91 -4.50 -27.87
C PRO A 124 -8.58 -3.14 -27.71
N ASP A 125 -9.64 -2.88 -28.47
CA ASP A 125 -10.39 -1.64 -28.37
C ASP A 125 -11.02 -1.50 -26.96
N PRO A 126 -10.88 -0.33 -26.30
CA PRO A 126 -11.61 -0.03 -25.08
C PRO A 126 -13.12 0.01 -25.32
N THR A 127 -13.93 -0.03 -24.25
CA THR A 127 -15.35 0.33 -24.42
C THR A 127 -15.49 1.82 -24.78
N PRO A 128 -16.59 2.24 -25.46
CA PRO A 128 -16.74 3.62 -25.94
C PRO A 128 -16.57 4.68 -24.84
N GLU A 129 -16.96 4.37 -23.61
CA GLU A 129 -16.86 5.28 -22.47
C GLU A 129 -15.40 5.57 -22.08
N TYR A 130 -14.47 4.66 -22.40
CA TYR A 130 -13.07 4.69 -21.97
C TYR A 130 -12.09 5.00 -23.11
N GLU A 131 -12.51 4.93 -24.36
CA GLU A 131 -11.66 5.07 -25.56
C GLU A 131 -10.78 6.32 -25.51
N SER A 132 -11.39 7.50 -25.34
CA SER A 132 -10.65 8.77 -25.30
C SER A 132 -9.65 8.87 -24.14
N ARG A 133 -9.98 8.29 -22.98
CA ARG A 133 -9.11 8.30 -21.79
C ARG A 133 -7.93 7.34 -21.94
N VAL A 134 -8.14 6.18 -22.56
CA VAL A 134 -7.05 5.22 -22.86
C VAL A 134 -6.10 5.83 -23.88
N VAL A 135 -6.61 6.41 -24.97
CA VAL A 135 -5.78 7.09 -25.98
C VAL A 135 -4.99 8.23 -25.34
N HIS A 136 -5.65 9.09 -24.56
CA HIS A 136 -4.99 10.21 -23.89
C HIS A 136 -3.88 9.76 -22.92
N LEU A 137 -4.11 8.69 -22.16
CA LEU A 137 -3.11 8.10 -21.28
C LEU A 137 -1.88 7.63 -22.07
N ILE A 138 -2.10 6.81 -23.11
CA ILE A 138 -1.00 6.27 -23.94
C ILE A 138 -0.22 7.41 -24.60
N GLU A 139 -0.89 8.38 -25.23
CA GLU A 139 -0.24 9.53 -25.86
C GLU A 139 0.58 10.35 -24.86
N THR A 140 0.08 10.53 -23.64
CA THR A 140 0.79 11.29 -22.60
C THR A 140 2.02 10.56 -22.11
N LEU A 141 1.96 9.23 -21.96
CA LEU A 141 3.13 8.41 -21.64
C LEU A 141 4.18 8.45 -22.76
N LEU A 142 3.76 8.33 -24.02
CA LEU A 142 4.66 8.33 -25.16
C LEU A 142 5.30 9.70 -25.42
N ARG A 143 4.61 10.82 -25.12
CA ARG A 143 5.18 12.18 -25.25
C ARG A 143 6.41 12.43 -24.38
N GLU A 144 6.57 11.68 -23.30
CA GLU A 144 7.72 11.81 -22.39
C GLU A 144 8.89 10.89 -22.77
N SER A 145 8.81 10.11 -23.87
CA SER A 145 9.87 9.18 -24.29
C SER A 145 11.21 9.86 -24.51
N ASP A 146 11.22 11.05 -25.11
CA ASP A 146 12.45 11.73 -25.54
C ASP A 146 13.16 12.44 -24.38
N LYS A 147 12.48 12.62 -23.25
CA LYS A 147 13.00 13.30 -22.06
C LYS A 147 13.39 12.36 -20.93
N ALA A 148 12.87 11.13 -20.96
CA ALA A 148 13.08 10.15 -19.92
C ALA A 148 14.30 9.26 -20.22
N THR A 149 15.07 8.94 -19.18
CA THR A 149 16.21 8.02 -19.29
C THR A 149 15.80 6.56 -19.21
N ASN A 150 14.66 6.25 -18.58
CA ASN A 150 14.12 4.91 -18.39
C ASN A 150 12.58 4.94 -18.28
N ALA A 151 11.95 3.75 -18.32
CA ALA A 151 10.49 3.65 -18.23
C ALA A 151 9.90 4.18 -16.91
N ALA A 152 10.62 4.05 -15.80
CA ALA A 152 10.15 4.55 -14.51
C ALA A 152 9.99 6.07 -14.54
N GLU A 153 11.02 6.78 -15.00
CA GLU A 153 11.04 8.22 -15.17
C GLU A 153 9.98 8.69 -16.17
N GLN A 154 9.81 7.97 -17.29
CA GLN A 154 8.81 8.27 -18.30
C GLN A 154 7.38 8.29 -17.72
N VAL A 155 7.01 7.26 -16.95
CA VAL A 155 5.69 7.18 -16.32
C VAL A 155 5.45 8.32 -15.33
N VAL A 156 6.42 8.58 -14.46
CA VAL A 156 6.23 9.60 -13.41
C VAL A 156 6.26 11.02 -13.95
N ARG A 157 7.02 11.29 -15.03
CA ARG A 157 6.99 12.58 -15.74
C ARG A 157 5.64 12.81 -16.41
N ALA A 158 5.04 11.76 -16.98
CA ALA A 158 3.71 11.82 -17.56
C ALA A 158 2.62 12.18 -16.52
N TYR A 159 2.88 12.02 -15.23
CA TYR A 159 1.91 12.44 -14.22
C TYR A 159 1.74 13.94 -14.10
N ALA A 160 2.78 14.75 -14.31
CA ALA A 160 2.64 16.20 -14.23
C ALA A 160 1.48 16.70 -15.12
N PRO A 161 1.42 16.41 -16.43
CA PRO A 161 0.28 16.81 -17.26
C PRO A 161 -1.04 16.09 -16.93
N LEU A 162 -1.01 14.88 -16.35
CA LEU A 162 -2.22 14.13 -15.98
C LEU A 162 -2.86 14.62 -14.67
N VAL A 163 -2.08 15.19 -13.75
CA VAL A 163 -2.59 15.68 -12.45
C VAL A 163 -2.70 17.20 -12.38
N GLN A 164 -1.99 17.96 -13.23
CA GLN A 164 -1.93 19.43 -13.16
C GLN A 164 -3.30 20.12 -13.23
N GLU A 165 -4.31 19.50 -13.86
CA GLU A 165 -5.68 20.04 -13.89
C GLU A 165 -6.33 20.05 -12.50
N PHE A 166 -5.86 19.18 -11.60
CA PHE A 166 -6.46 18.94 -10.29
C PHE A 166 -5.59 19.42 -9.14
N ILE A 167 -4.27 19.25 -9.26
CA ILE A 167 -3.27 19.60 -8.23
C ILE A 167 -1.91 19.90 -8.87
N PRO A 168 -1.06 20.75 -8.23
CA PRO A 168 0.31 20.95 -8.69
C PRO A 168 1.12 19.65 -8.67
N ALA A 169 2.00 19.49 -9.66
CA ALA A 169 2.97 18.41 -9.67
C ALA A 169 4.00 18.60 -8.53
N LEU A 170 4.33 17.49 -7.87
CA LEU A 170 5.33 17.40 -6.83
C LEU A 170 6.72 17.12 -7.42
N PRO A 171 7.79 17.70 -6.86
CA PRO A 171 9.17 17.27 -7.10
C PRO A 171 9.34 15.76 -6.91
N LEU A 172 10.14 15.14 -7.78
CA LEU A 172 10.38 13.70 -7.79
C LEU A 172 11.71 13.38 -7.12
N VAL A 173 11.72 12.35 -6.29
CA VAL A 173 12.92 11.77 -5.67
C VAL A 173 12.98 10.30 -6.07
N PHE A 174 14.04 9.87 -6.75
CA PHE A 174 14.17 8.47 -7.17
C PHE A 174 14.90 7.65 -6.10
N ALA A 175 14.38 6.47 -5.77
CA ALA A 175 15.01 5.57 -4.81
C ALA A 175 16.41 5.14 -5.25
N SER A 176 16.63 5.04 -6.57
CA SER A 176 17.94 4.77 -7.18
C SER A 176 18.96 5.88 -6.98
N SER A 177 18.53 7.12 -6.68
CA SER A 177 19.41 8.27 -6.44
C SER A 177 19.70 8.53 -4.96
N LEU A 178 19.07 7.79 -4.04
CA LEU A 178 19.27 8.00 -2.60
C LEU A 178 20.67 7.59 -2.12
N ASN A 179 21.41 6.84 -2.94
CA ASN A 179 22.80 6.52 -2.67
C ASN A 179 23.75 7.74 -2.73
N ALA A 180 23.28 8.86 -3.29
CA ALA A 180 24.00 10.14 -3.24
C ALA A 180 23.85 10.86 -1.89
N MET A 181 22.97 10.40 -1.00
CA MET A 181 22.81 11.02 0.32
C MET A 181 23.99 10.62 1.23
N PRO A 182 24.64 11.58 1.93
CA PRO A 182 25.68 11.27 2.91
C PRO A 182 25.21 10.28 3.98
N LEU A 183 23.94 10.38 4.41
CA LEU A 183 23.34 9.46 5.37
C LEU A 183 23.30 8.00 4.85
N PHE A 184 23.14 7.78 3.54
CA PHE A 184 23.16 6.43 3.00
C PHE A 184 24.56 5.81 3.12
N GLU A 185 25.61 6.58 2.85
CA GLU A 185 27.00 6.16 3.03
C GLU A 185 27.33 5.84 4.49
N GLU A 186 26.83 6.65 5.43
CA GLU A 186 26.97 6.39 6.87
C GLU A 186 26.30 5.08 7.27
N LEU A 187 25.05 4.85 6.86
CA LEU A 187 24.32 3.61 7.16
C LEU A 187 25.00 2.38 6.54
N VAL A 188 25.50 2.48 5.30
CA VAL A 188 26.27 1.41 4.66
C VAL A 188 27.57 1.12 5.43
N SER A 189 28.26 2.16 5.90
CA SER A 189 29.48 2.01 6.70
C SER A 189 29.20 1.34 8.06
N LEU A 190 28.09 1.68 8.72
CA LEU A 190 27.64 1.01 9.95
C LEU A 190 27.30 -0.46 9.70
N MET A 191 26.64 -0.77 8.58
CA MET A 191 26.38 -2.16 8.18
C MET A 191 27.66 -2.94 7.90
N ALA A 192 28.67 -2.31 7.30
CA ALA A 192 29.97 -2.94 7.03
C ALA A 192 30.76 -3.21 8.32
N ALA A 193 30.66 -2.32 9.30
CA ALA A 193 31.38 -2.42 10.57
C ALA A 193 30.82 -3.54 11.47
N ASP A 194 29.49 -3.67 11.55
CA ASP A 194 28.83 -4.76 12.28
C ASP A 194 27.56 -5.25 11.54
N PRO A 195 27.73 -6.11 10.52
CA PRO A 195 26.62 -6.68 9.77
C PRO A 195 25.67 -7.48 10.66
N ARG A 196 26.23 -8.17 11.66
CA ARG A 196 25.49 -9.07 12.55
C ARG A 196 24.49 -8.28 13.38
N ALA A 197 24.90 -7.17 13.98
CA ALA A 197 24.00 -6.32 14.76
C ALA A 197 22.83 -5.80 13.91
N CYS A 198 23.10 -5.36 12.67
CA CYS A 198 22.07 -4.91 11.74
C CYS A 198 21.04 -6.01 11.42
N ILE A 199 21.52 -7.21 11.07
CA ILE A 199 20.70 -8.36 10.68
C ILE A 199 19.87 -8.87 11.86
N GLU A 200 20.49 -9.04 13.04
CA GLU A 200 19.79 -9.52 14.23
C GLU A 200 18.69 -8.54 14.66
N ALA A 201 18.98 -7.23 14.68
CA ALA A 201 17.99 -6.20 15.00
C ALA A 201 16.82 -6.19 13.99
N TYR A 202 17.12 -6.33 12.69
CA TYR A 202 16.11 -6.41 11.63
C TYR A 202 15.19 -7.62 11.86
N ASN A 203 15.78 -8.80 12.04
CA ASN A 203 15.05 -10.06 12.16
C ASN A 203 14.22 -10.11 13.44
N GLN A 204 14.73 -9.58 14.55
CA GLN A 204 13.98 -9.43 15.80
C GLN A 204 12.78 -8.48 15.63
N ALA A 205 12.99 -7.33 14.98
CA ALA A 205 11.91 -6.38 14.71
C ALA A 205 10.82 -6.98 13.82
N ALA A 206 11.19 -7.71 12.77
CA ALA A 206 10.28 -8.40 11.87
C ALA A 206 9.48 -9.49 12.60
N ALA A 207 10.15 -10.33 13.40
CA ALA A 207 9.51 -11.37 14.20
C ALA A 207 8.50 -10.82 15.21
N ALA A 208 8.77 -9.63 15.76
CA ALA A 208 7.90 -8.99 16.74
C ALA A 208 6.63 -8.35 16.12
N VAL A 209 6.51 -8.29 14.79
CA VAL A 209 5.33 -7.80 14.05
C VAL A 209 4.96 -8.80 12.93
N PRO A 210 4.47 -10.01 13.27
CA PRO A 210 4.21 -11.06 12.29
C PRO A 210 3.15 -10.67 11.23
N GLN A 211 2.27 -9.71 11.54
CA GLN A 211 1.28 -9.21 10.58
C GLN A 211 1.92 -8.47 9.40
N ALA A 212 3.15 -7.97 9.54
CA ALA A 212 3.87 -7.27 8.49
C ALA A 212 4.38 -8.20 7.38
N ARG A 213 4.45 -9.52 7.65
CA ARG A 213 4.91 -10.56 6.71
C ARG A 213 6.26 -10.23 6.05
N ILE A 214 7.14 -9.58 6.81
CA ILE A 214 8.51 -9.29 6.37
C ILE A 214 9.31 -10.58 6.37
N ARG A 215 9.97 -10.89 5.25
CA ARG A 215 10.90 -12.02 5.17
C ARG A 215 12.13 -11.69 6.03
N PRO A 216 12.55 -12.58 6.94
CA PRO A 216 13.83 -12.44 7.61
C PRO A 216 14.99 -12.37 6.61
N LEU A 217 16.04 -11.63 6.96
CA LEU A 217 17.32 -11.64 6.28
C LEU A 217 18.07 -12.93 6.62
N GLU A 218 18.77 -13.48 5.63
CA GLU A 218 19.72 -14.59 5.86
C GLU A 218 20.95 -14.12 6.70
N PRO A 219 21.75 -15.04 7.28
CA PRO A 219 22.82 -14.70 8.23
C PRO A 219 23.90 -13.71 7.77
N ASP A 220 24.06 -13.49 6.47
CA ASP A 220 24.99 -12.52 5.87
C ASP A 220 24.29 -11.52 4.94
N GLU A 221 22.95 -11.51 4.90
CA GLU A 221 22.19 -10.70 3.96
C GLU A 221 21.90 -9.32 4.53
N LEU A 222 22.32 -8.27 3.83
CA LEU A 222 22.05 -6.90 4.21
C LEU A 222 20.72 -6.39 3.62
N PRO A 223 20.07 -5.39 4.24
CA PRO A 223 18.83 -4.78 3.77
C PRO A 223 19.05 -3.85 2.55
N LEU A 224 19.90 -4.26 1.62
CA LEU A 224 20.32 -3.54 0.43
C LEU A 224 20.06 -4.39 -0.83
N TRP A 225 19.87 -3.69 -1.95
CA TRP A 225 19.92 -4.23 -3.30
C TRP A 225 21.21 -3.78 -3.96
N ARG A 226 21.87 -4.68 -4.69
CA ARG A 226 22.84 -4.34 -5.73
C ARG A 226 22.08 -4.25 -7.05
N LEU A 227 22.16 -3.13 -7.73
CA LEU A 227 21.53 -2.89 -9.02
C LEU A 227 22.50 -3.28 -10.14
N GLU A 228 22.07 -4.18 -11.00
CA GLU A 228 22.80 -4.62 -12.18
C GLU A 228 21.90 -4.47 -13.43
N PRO A 229 22.47 -4.44 -14.65
CA PRO A 229 21.67 -4.36 -15.86
C PRO A 229 20.61 -5.47 -15.92
N GLY A 230 19.33 -5.10 -15.82
CA GLY A 230 18.19 -6.01 -15.90
C GLY A 230 17.88 -6.83 -14.65
N ALA A 231 18.57 -6.61 -13.52
CA ALA A 231 18.33 -7.35 -12.29
C ALA A 231 18.68 -6.56 -11.02
N ARG A 232 18.17 -7.01 -9.88
CA ARG A 232 18.67 -6.60 -8.57
C ARG A 232 18.96 -7.82 -7.71
N HIS A 233 20.04 -7.77 -6.95
CA HIS A 233 20.48 -8.89 -6.12
C HIS A 233 20.59 -8.48 -4.65
N PRO A 234 20.23 -9.37 -3.69
CA PRO A 234 20.58 -9.18 -2.29
C PRO A 234 22.07 -8.91 -2.11
N VAL A 235 22.41 -7.90 -1.31
CA VAL A 235 23.81 -7.67 -0.93
C VAL A 235 24.18 -8.57 0.23
N ARG A 236 25.32 -9.26 0.11
CA ARG A 236 25.92 -10.02 1.20
C ARG A 236 26.99 -9.20 1.91
N ALA A 237 27.11 -9.36 3.23
CA ALA A 237 28.06 -8.59 4.05
C ALA A 237 29.51 -8.75 3.59
N GLY A 238 29.91 -9.98 3.19
CA GLY A 238 31.26 -10.25 2.67
C GLY A 238 31.55 -9.64 1.29
N GLU A 239 30.52 -9.19 0.56
CA GLU A 239 30.61 -8.58 -0.77
C GLU A 239 30.46 -7.05 -0.70
N LEU A 240 30.25 -6.49 0.48
CA LEU A 240 30.00 -5.06 0.64
C LEU A 240 31.32 -4.28 0.49
N SER A 241 31.46 -3.61 -0.65
CA SER A 241 32.54 -2.65 -0.90
C SER A 241 31.97 -1.23 -0.88
N PRO A 242 32.43 -0.34 0.03
CA PRO A 242 32.03 1.07 0.01
C PRO A 242 32.32 1.77 -1.32
N ARG A 243 33.28 1.26 -2.11
CA ARG A 243 33.61 1.80 -3.44
C ARG A 243 32.51 1.57 -4.50
N GLU A 244 31.52 0.72 -4.21
CA GLU A 244 30.43 0.36 -5.13
C GLU A 244 29.08 0.94 -4.68
N ILE A 245 29.08 1.90 -3.75
CA ILE A 245 27.86 2.49 -3.17
C ILE A 245 26.89 3.04 -4.21
N THR A 246 27.40 3.50 -5.36
CA THR A 246 26.61 4.02 -6.48
C THR A 246 25.77 2.95 -7.19
N THR A 247 26.05 1.68 -6.97
CA THR A 247 25.24 0.54 -7.46
C THR A 247 24.30 0.00 -6.40
N LEU A 248 24.37 0.51 -5.16
CA LEU A 248 23.54 0.06 -4.06
C LEU A 248 22.24 0.86 -3.99
N ALA A 249 21.18 0.20 -3.57
CA ALA A 249 19.89 0.81 -3.28
C ALA A 249 19.29 0.23 -1.99
N PRO A 250 18.56 1.03 -1.21
CA PRO A 250 17.92 0.52 -0.01
C PRO A 250 16.71 -0.38 -0.34
N ARG A 251 16.53 -1.45 0.44
CA ARG A 251 15.27 -2.23 0.44
C ARG A 251 14.16 -1.48 1.16
N ALA A 252 12.91 -1.93 1.02
CA ALA A 252 11.72 -1.22 1.52
C ALA A 252 11.81 -0.67 2.96
N LEU A 253 12.28 -1.46 3.94
CA LEU A 253 12.42 -0.96 5.32
C LEU A 253 13.57 0.03 5.47
N LEU A 254 14.71 -0.21 4.81
CA LEU A 254 15.84 0.73 4.83
C LEU A 254 15.50 2.02 4.08
N LEU A 255 14.74 1.92 2.99
CA LEU A 255 14.29 3.03 2.17
C LEU A 255 13.42 3.97 3.00
N THR A 256 12.46 3.41 3.72
CA THR A 256 11.57 4.17 4.61
C THR A 256 12.33 4.74 5.80
N ALA A 257 13.24 3.99 6.41
CA ALA A 257 14.13 4.52 7.46
C ALA A 257 14.95 5.71 6.96
N LEU A 258 15.67 5.55 5.83
CA LEU A 258 16.55 6.57 5.27
C LEU A 258 15.83 7.89 5.02
N VAL A 259 14.67 7.86 4.37
CA VAL A 259 13.92 9.08 4.07
C VAL A 259 13.24 9.69 5.29
N ARG A 260 12.89 8.88 6.31
CA ARG A 260 12.31 9.37 7.57
C ARG A 260 13.37 9.88 8.55
N MET A 261 14.61 9.45 8.42
CA MET A 261 15.75 9.95 9.20
C MET A 261 16.31 11.24 8.62
N GLY A 262 16.46 11.31 7.29
CA GLY A 262 17.31 12.31 6.66
C GLY A 262 16.68 13.10 5.54
N LEU A 263 15.36 13.03 5.32
CA LEU A 263 14.73 13.75 4.21
C LEU A 263 13.45 14.48 4.62
N CYS A 264 12.49 13.74 5.16
CA CYS A 264 11.13 14.24 5.42
C CYS A 264 10.82 14.43 6.91
N ASP A 265 9.75 15.18 7.17
CA ASP A 265 9.21 15.46 8.50
C ASP A 265 7.88 14.76 8.75
N LEU A 266 7.27 14.21 7.70
CA LEU A 266 6.10 13.35 7.77
C LEU A 266 6.10 12.46 6.54
N PHE A 267 5.89 11.16 6.74
CA PHE A 267 5.79 10.19 5.65
C PHE A 267 4.36 9.66 5.49
N ILE A 268 3.78 9.77 4.30
CA ILE A 268 2.45 9.27 4.00
C ILE A 268 2.56 7.94 3.23
N HIS A 269 2.04 6.87 3.83
CA HIS A 269 1.98 5.53 3.24
C HIS A 269 0.55 5.13 2.84
N GLY A 270 0.44 4.03 2.08
CA GLY A 270 -0.85 3.39 1.75
C GLY A 270 -1.23 2.34 2.79
N THR A 271 -2.30 1.60 2.57
CA THR A 271 -2.75 0.55 3.53
C THR A 271 -1.69 -0.50 3.85
N GLY A 272 -0.79 -0.79 2.91
CA GLY A 272 0.31 -1.73 3.13
C GLY A 272 1.35 -1.24 4.15
N GLY A 273 1.54 0.09 4.26
CA GLY A 273 2.58 0.70 5.09
C GLY A 273 2.32 0.73 6.58
N GLU A 274 1.07 0.73 6.99
CA GLU A 274 0.70 0.90 8.40
C GLU A 274 1.34 -0.17 9.30
N VAL A 275 1.52 -1.38 8.76
CA VAL A 275 2.02 -2.52 9.51
C VAL A 275 3.54 -2.65 9.40
N TYR A 276 4.14 -2.41 8.23
CA TYR A 276 5.58 -2.55 8.07
C TYR A 276 6.38 -1.39 8.67
N GLU A 277 5.82 -0.17 8.76
CA GLU A 277 6.50 0.96 9.41
C GLU A 277 6.79 0.68 10.90
N ARG A 278 5.94 -0.12 11.56
CA ARG A 278 6.20 -0.60 12.94
C ARG A 278 7.45 -1.48 13.04
N VAL A 279 7.79 -2.19 11.96
CA VAL A 279 9.03 -2.96 11.86
C VAL A 279 10.20 -2.00 11.67
N THR A 280 10.07 -1.03 10.77
CA THR A 280 11.09 0.03 10.56
C THR A 280 11.42 0.74 11.87
N ASP A 281 10.42 1.23 12.62
CA ASP A 281 10.63 1.94 13.88
C ASP A 281 11.38 1.09 14.92
N ARG A 282 10.98 -0.18 15.06
CA ARG A 282 11.61 -1.11 16.02
C ARG A 282 13.03 -1.47 15.62
N TRP A 283 13.24 -1.71 14.32
CA TRP A 283 14.54 -2.09 13.80
C TRP A 283 15.55 -0.94 13.99
N ILE A 284 15.19 0.28 13.57
CA ILE A 284 16.08 1.43 13.70
C ILE A 284 16.38 1.74 15.16
N GLY A 285 15.38 1.74 16.05
CA GLY A 285 15.61 1.97 17.47
C GLY A 285 16.50 0.91 18.13
N ALA A 286 16.44 -0.36 17.68
CA ALA A 286 17.28 -1.43 18.19
C ALA A 286 18.71 -1.42 17.59
N TRP A 287 18.85 -1.04 16.32
CA TRP A 287 20.12 -1.08 15.60
C TRP A 287 20.96 0.18 15.81
N LEU A 288 20.35 1.36 15.70
CA LEU A 288 21.05 2.65 15.76
C LEU A 288 20.91 3.35 17.11
N GLY A 289 20.00 2.88 17.97
CA GLY A 289 19.73 3.45 19.28
C GLY A 289 18.38 4.17 19.38
N PRO A 290 17.79 4.24 20.59
CA PRO A 290 16.46 4.82 20.82
C PRO A 290 16.39 6.35 20.61
N GLU A 291 17.53 7.03 20.53
CA GLU A 291 17.65 8.46 20.26
C GLU A 291 17.41 8.82 18.79
N VAL A 292 17.53 7.84 17.88
CA VAL A 292 17.27 8.07 16.45
C VAL A 292 15.78 8.33 16.25
N ARG A 293 15.45 9.58 15.94
CA ARG A 293 14.08 10.01 15.68
C ARG A 293 13.75 9.84 14.20
N LEU A 294 12.79 8.97 13.92
CA LEU A 294 12.16 8.87 12.59
C LEU A 294 10.99 9.84 12.49
N ALA A 295 10.86 10.49 11.33
CA ALA A 295 9.66 11.24 10.99
C ALA A 295 8.39 10.41 11.19
N PRO A 296 7.31 10.96 11.75
CA PRO A 296 6.05 10.22 11.92
C PRO A 296 5.52 9.70 10.58
N SER A 297 4.93 8.51 10.60
CA SER A 297 4.29 7.90 9.44
C SER A 297 2.77 7.88 9.60
N VAL A 298 2.05 8.15 8.50
CA VAL A 298 0.58 8.25 8.47
C VAL A 298 0.02 7.56 7.23
N MET A 299 -1.25 7.16 7.27
CA MET A 299 -1.89 6.38 6.22
C MET A 299 -2.93 7.19 5.45
N MET A 300 -2.93 7.10 4.12
CA MET A 300 -4.01 7.57 3.25
C MET A 300 -4.36 6.51 2.19
N THR A 301 -5.66 6.33 1.94
CA THR A 301 -6.15 5.55 0.80
C THR A 301 -7.52 6.00 0.33
N ALA A 302 -7.79 5.86 -0.96
CA ALA A 302 -9.09 6.07 -1.57
C ALA A 302 -9.44 4.93 -2.54
N THR A 303 -10.71 4.87 -2.89
CA THR A 303 -11.24 3.91 -3.86
C THR A 303 -12.20 4.67 -4.76
N LEU A 304 -11.95 4.61 -6.06
CA LEU A 304 -12.89 4.99 -7.10
C LEU A 304 -13.20 3.73 -7.90
N LEU A 305 -14.48 3.51 -8.20
CA LEU A 305 -14.92 2.38 -9.00
C LEU A 305 -15.11 2.83 -10.46
N PRO A 306 -14.90 1.94 -11.44
CA PRO A 306 -15.20 2.22 -12.84
C PRO A 306 -16.66 2.62 -13.05
N ASP A 307 -16.89 3.54 -13.98
CA ASP A 307 -18.22 3.92 -14.44
C ASP A 307 -18.72 2.88 -15.45
N LEU A 308 -19.02 1.70 -14.95
CA LEU A 308 -19.48 0.55 -15.71
C LEU A 308 -20.74 -0.03 -15.07
N PRO A 309 -21.71 -0.49 -15.86
CA PRO A 309 -22.81 -1.27 -15.33
C PRO A 309 -22.24 -2.59 -14.77
N PRO A 310 -22.58 -2.98 -13.53
CA PRO A 310 -22.10 -4.23 -12.96
C PRO A 310 -22.67 -5.41 -13.74
N ARG A 311 -21.83 -6.41 -14.04
CA ARG A 311 -22.23 -7.64 -14.76
C ARG A 311 -23.28 -8.44 -13.98
N VAL A 312 -23.21 -8.35 -12.65
CA VAL A 312 -24.17 -8.96 -11.73
C VAL A 312 -24.73 -7.84 -10.87
N ALA A 313 -26.07 -7.72 -10.78
CA ALA A 313 -26.70 -6.80 -9.83
C ALA A 313 -26.06 -6.97 -8.44
N PRO A 314 -25.69 -5.88 -7.73
CA PRO A 314 -24.84 -5.96 -6.55
C PRO A 314 -25.46 -6.94 -5.54
N PRO A 315 -24.81 -8.09 -5.23
CA PRO A 315 -25.38 -9.06 -4.31
C PRO A 315 -25.03 -8.65 -2.88
N THR A 316 -25.11 -7.36 -2.54
CA THR A 316 -24.84 -6.91 -1.17
C THR A 316 -25.80 -7.56 -0.19
N ARG A 317 -27.09 -7.72 -0.55
CA ARG A 317 -28.01 -8.54 0.26
C ARG A 317 -27.69 -10.02 0.22
N GLN A 318 -27.47 -10.61 -0.95
CA GLN A 318 -27.31 -12.07 -1.05
C GLN A 318 -26.00 -12.56 -0.43
N ILE A 319 -24.88 -11.87 -0.65
CA ILE A 319 -23.58 -12.20 -0.02
C ILE A 319 -23.61 -11.90 1.47
N ASN A 320 -24.15 -10.76 1.91
CA ASN A 320 -24.27 -10.51 3.34
C ASN A 320 -25.21 -11.51 3.99
N GLN A 321 -26.31 -11.92 3.35
CA GLN A 321 -27.18 -12.97 3.83
C GLN A 321 -26.48 -14.33 3.88
N VAL A 322 -25.67 -14.69 2.88
CA VAL A 322 -24.91 -15.94 2.87
C VAL A 322 -23.82 -15.93 3.93
N ARG A 323 -23.05 -14.83 4.09
CA ARG A 323 -22.04 -14.65 5.14
C ARG A 323 -22.66 -14.57 6.53
N GLN A 324 -23.80 -13.91 6.66
CA GLN A 324 -24.55 -13.82 7.92
C GLN A 324 -25.14 -15.19 8.28
N ARG A 325 -25.66 -15.95 7.30
CA ARG A 325 -26.09 -17.35 7.50
C ARG A 325 -24.91 -18.23 7.87
N GLU A 326 -23.78 -18.13 7.19
CA GLU A 326 -22.55 -18.87 7.52
C GLU A 326 -22.07 -18.58 8.94
N ARG A 327 -22.03 -17.29 9.33
CA ARG A 327 -21.71 -16.88 10.70
C ARG A 327 -22.76 -17.37 11.69
N ALA A 328 -24.05 -17.24 11.38
CA ALA A 328 -25.13 -17.65 12.26
C ALA A 328 -25.11 -19.18 12.49
N LEU A 329 -24.85 -19.98 11.46
CA LEU A 329 -24.72 -21.45 11.55
C LEU A 329 -23.56 -21.89 12.47
N ARG A 330 -22.48 -21.09 12.57
CA ARG A 330 -21.37 -21.38 13.50
C ARG A 330 -21.76 -21.20 14.97
N PHE A 331 -22.80 -20.41 15.24
CA PHE A 331 -23.18 -20.00 16.60
C PHE A 331 -24.61 -20.41 16.98
N ASP A 332 -25.46 -20.81 16.03
CA ASP A 332 -26.87 -21.12 16.23
C ASP A 332 -27.22 -22.51 15.68
N PRO A 333 -27.26 -23.52 16.58
CA PRO A 333 -27.63 -24.89 16.20
C PRO A 333 -29.05 -25.02 15.62
N SER A 334 -29.94 -24.05 15.87
CA SER A 334 -31.30 -24.10 15.33
C SER A 334 -31.33 -23.99 13.79
N LEU A 335 -30.34 -23.32 13.21
CA LEU A 335 -30.24 -23.09 11.77
C LEU A 335 -29.74 -24.33 10.98
N VAL A 336 -29.19 -25.32 11.69
CA VAL A 336 -28.84 -26.65 11.13
C VAL A 336 -29.87 -27.72 11.50
N GLY A 337 -30.98 -27.34 12.14
CA GLY A 337 -32.04 -28.25 12.54
C GLY A 337 -31.79 -29.01 13.84
N ASP A 338 -30.67 -28.74 14.54
CA ASP A 338 -30.36 -29.37 15.82
C ASP A 338 -31.10 -28.66 16.96
N ARG A 339 -32.36 -29.07 17.14
CA ARG A 339 -33.25 -28.54 18.19
C ARG A 339 -32.73 -28.83 19.60
N ALA A 340 -32.02 -29.94 19.79
CA ALA A 340 -31.50 -30.34 21.09
C ALA A 340 -30.33 -29.45 21.50
N ALA A 341 -29.35 -29.24 20.62
CA ALA A 341 -28.25 -28.32 20.89
C ALA A 341 -28.72 -26.86 20.99
N ALA A 342 -29.75 -26.47 20.24
CA ALA A 342 -30.34 -25.14 20.36
C ALA A 342 -30.96 -24.90 21.75
N ALA A 343 -31.71 -25.87 22.26
CA ALA A 343 -32.28 -25.81 23.61
C ALA A 343 -31.17 -25.78 24.69
N LYS A 344 -30.14 -26.62 24.54
CA LYS A 344 -29.00 -26.66 25.46
C LYS A 344 -28.21 -25.34 25.46
N LYS A 345 -27.96 -24.75 24.29
CA LYS A 345 -27.34 -23.42 24.16
C LYS A 345 -28.16 -22.36 24.87
N ALA A 346 -29.48 -22.35 24.70
CA ALA A 346 -30.36 -21.36 25.34
C ALA A 346 -30.30 -21.46 26.87
N ALA A 347 -30.30 -22.69 27.41
CA ALA A 347 -30.15 -22.94 28.84
C ALA A 347 -28.79 -22.43 29.37
N LEU A 348 -27.69 -22.74 28.68
CA LEU A 348 -26.35 -22.29 29.05
C LEU A 348 -26.21 -20.75 29.01
N LEU A 349 -26.83 -20.08 28.03
CA LEU A 349 -26.83 -18.62 27.96
C LEU A 349 -27.62 -17.98 29.11
N ALA A 350 -28.78 -18.54 29.46
CA ALA A 350 -29.58 -18.08 30.60
C ALA A 350 -28.82 -18.27 31.92
N GLU A 351 -28.13 -19.40 32.08
CA GLU A 351 -27.27 -19.67 33.24
C GLU A 351 -26.10 -18.68 33.33
N ILE A 352 -25.37 -18.47 32.23
CA ILE A 352 -24.27 -17.50 32.14
C ILE A 352 -24.75 -16.08 32.51
N GLN A 353 -25.94 -15.67 32.07
CA GLN A 353 -26.49 -14.35 32.41
C GLN A 353 -26.77 -14.19 33.90
N ARG A 354 -27.21 -15.26 34.58
CA ARG A 354 -27.53 -15.25 36.01
C ARG A 354 -26.30 -15.32 36.91
N LEU A 355 -25.19 -15.90 36.43
CA LEU A 355 -23.98 -16.09 37.23
C LEU A 355 -23.14 -14.82 37.39
N PRO A 356 -22.54 -14.55 38.57
CA PRO A 356 -21.68 -13.38 38.78
C PRO A 356 -20.52 -13.30 37.78
N ARG A 357 -20.18 -12.09 37.36
CA ARG A 357 -18.98 -11.85 36.52
C ARG A 357 -17.74 -12.39 37.24
N HIS A 358 -16.83 -12.99 36.47
CA HIS A 358 -15.58 -13.61 36.94
C HIS A 358 -15.72 -14.84 37.89
N SER A 359 -16.93 -15.36 38.11
CA SER A 359 -17.11 -16.57 38.91
C SER A 359 -16.55 -17.84 38.23
N PRO A 360 -15.99 -18.81 38.98
CA PRO A 360 -15.61 -20.12 38.46
C PRO A 360 -16.73 -20.83 37.71
N GLU A 361 -17.96 -20.74 38.22
CA GLU A 361 -19.16 -21.36 37.66
C GLU A 361 -19.51 -20.75 36.31
N ARG A 362 -19.39 -19.41 36.17
CA ARG A 362 -19.59 -18.73 34.88
C ARG A 362 -18.54 -19.15 33.85
N ARG A 363 -17.29 -19.36 34.28
CA ARG A 363 -16.23 -19.88 33.39
C ARG A 363 -16.54 -21.31 32.93
N ALA A 364 -17.02 -22.17 33.82
CA ALA A 364 -17.43 -23.54 33.48
C ALA A 364 -18.58 -23.56 32.47
N ALA A 365 -19.63 -22.76 32.70
CA ALA A 365 -20.77 -22.64 31.77
C ALA A 365 -20.35 -22.10 30.39
N PHE A 366 -19.41 -21.15 30.34
CA PHE A 366 -18.80 -20.68 29.09
C PHE A 366 -18.02 -21.78 28.37
N ALA A 367 -17.23 -22.58 29.10
CA ALA A 367 -16.46 -23.69 28.52
C ALA A 367 -17.41 -24.75 27.92
N GLU A 368 -18.50 -25.09 28.62
CA GLU A 368 -19.49 -26.03 28.12
C GLU A 368 -20.22 -25.51 26.88
N LEU A 369 -20.57 -24.21 26.84
CA LEU A 369 -21.12 -23.57 25.65
C LEU A 369 -20.17 -23.67 24.45
N HIS A 370 -18.87 -23.43 24.67
CA HIS A 370 -17.87 -23.54 23.61
C HIS A 370 -17.67 -24.98 23.12
N ALA A 371 -17.69 -25.96 24.02
CA ALA A 371 -17.61 -27.38 23.69
C ALA A 371 -18.83 -27.83 22.87
N LEU A 372 -20.04 -27.47 23.29
CA LEU A 372 -21.28 -27.73 22.55
C LEU A 372 -21.21 -27.16 21.13
N LEU A 373 -20.83 -25.89 20.98
CA LEU A 373 -20.69 -25.25 19.67
C LEU A 373 -19.56 -25.86 18.83
N ALA A 374 -18.51 -26.42 19.44
CA ALA A 374 -17.46 -27.13 18.72
C ALA A 374 -17.99 -28.44 18.12
N THR A 375 -18.76 -29.23 18.89
CA THR A 375 -19.41 -30.46 18.41
C THR A 375 -20.37 -30.18 17.26
N VAL A 376 -21.28 -29.21 17.41
CA VAL A 376 -22.23 -28.82 16.35
C VAL A 376 -21.49 -28.37 15.08
N ARG A 377 -20.38 -27.64 15.21
CA ARG A 377 -19.55 -27.24 14.05
C ARG A 377 -18.90 -28.42 13.36
N ALA A 378 -18.44 -29.42 14.10
CA ALA A 378 -17.83 -30.62 13.54
C ALA A 378 -18.85 -31.50 12.80
N GLU A 379 -20.02 -31.73 13.40
CA GLU A 379 -21.09 -32.56 12.83
C GLU A 379 -21.70 -31.93 11.57
N HIS A 380 -21.79 -30.61 11.51
CA HIS A 380 -22.34 -29.88 10.37
C HIS A 380 -21.28 -29.28 9.42
N ALA A 381 -20.01 -29.70 9.55
CA ALA A 381 -18.92 -29.22 8.70
C ALA A 381 -19.24 -29.27 7.19
N PRO A 382 -19.83 -30.36 6.63
CA PRO A 382 -20.14 -30.42 5.19
C PRO A 382 -21.14 -29.36 4.70
N THR A 383 -22.06 -28.93 5.55
CA THR A 383 -23.06 -27.90 5.22
C THR A 383 -22.45 -26.50 5.34
N ILE A 384 -21.64 -26.28 6.38
CA ILE A 384 -20.88 -25.03 6.58
C ILE A 384 -19.91 -24.82 5.41
N ASP A 385 -19.20 -25.86 4.98
CA ASP A 385 -18.23 -25.79 3.89
C ASP A 385 -18.90 -25.57 2.54
N ARG A 386 -20.07 -26.16 2.27
CA ARG A 386 -20.86 -25.86 1.05
C ARG A 386 -21.29 -24.40 0.97
N LEU A 387 -21.78 -23.82 2.07
CA LEU A 387 -22.16 -22.40 2.10
C LEU A 387 -20.95 -21.48 1.96
N ARG A 388 -19.81 -21.86 2.55
CA ARG A 388 -18.53 -21.16 2.35
C ARG A 388 -18.08 -21.21 0.89
N ALA A 389 -18.12 -22.38 0.26
CA ALA A 389 -17.77 -22.55 -1.15
C ALA A 389 -18.71 -21.76 -2.07
N HIS A 390 -20.01 -21.73 -1.78
CA HIS A 390 -20.97 -20.92 -2.53
C HIS A 390 -20.72 -19.42 -2.37
N ALA A 391 -20.47 -18.94 -1.14
CA ALA A 391 -20.10 -17.55 -0.87
C ALA A 391 -18.80 -17.17 -1.59
N ALA A 392 -17.81 -18.07 -1.61
CA ALA A 392 -16.54 -17.89 -2.28
C ALA A 392 -16.69 -17.87 -3.81
N SER A 393 -17.56 -18.72 -4.38
CA SER A 393 -17.86 -18.74 -5.82
C SER A 393 -18.55 -17.44 -6.28
N ILE A 394 -19.53 -16.94 -5.52
CA ILE A 394 -20.16 -15.63 -5.81
C ILE A 394 -19.13 -14.50 -5.69
N ALA A 395 -18.28 -14.53 -4.65
CA ALA A 395 -17.22 -13.55 -4.46
C ALA A 395 -16.16 -13.60 -5.57
N ALA A 396 -15.84 -14.80 -6.09
CA ALA A 396 -14.92 -14.99 -7.20
C ALA A 396 -15.49 -14.44 -8.52
N GLY A 397 -16.79 -14.62 -8.79
CA GLY A 397 -17.45 -14.03 -9.96
C GLY A 397 -17.50 -12.49 -9.93
N LEU A 398 -17.58 -11.89 -8.75
CA LEU A 398 -17.45 -10.43 -8.58
C LEU A 398 -16.01 -9.94 -8.67
N ALA A 399 -15.03 -10.75 -8.26
CA ALA A 399 -13.61 -10.38 -8.37
C ALA A 399 -13.15 -10.26 -9.83
N THR A 400 -13.89 -10.85 -10.77
CA THR A 400 -13.66 -10.72 -12.22
C THR A 400 -14.51 -9.64 -12.89
N ASP A 401 -15.43 -8.99 -12.17
CA ASP A 401 -16.26 -7.91 -12.71
C ASP A 401 -15.45 -6.60 -12.74
N PRO A 402 -15.14 -6.04 -13.92
CA PRO A 402 -14.41 -4.78 -14.01
C PRO A 402 -15.11 -3.65 -13.25
N ALA A 403 -16.44 -3.65 -13.13
CA ALA A 403 -17.17 -2.61 -12.40
C ALA A 403 -16.89 -2.59 -10.89
N ALA A 404 -16.41 -3.69 -10.31
CA ALA A 404 -16.06 -3.80 -8.89
C ALA A 404 -14.56 -3.60 -8.63
N ASP A 405 -13.75 -3.39 -9.66
CA ASP A 405 -12.29 -3.33 -9.54
C ASP A 405 -11.82 -1.96 -9.05
N ARG A 406 -11.27 -1.93 -7.83
CA ARG A 406 -10.73 -0.73 -7.17
C ARG A 406 -9.36 -0.26 -7.70
N THR A 407 -8.80 -0.98 -8.66
CA THR A 407 -7.44 -0.77 -9.19
C THR A 407 -7.44 -0.12 -10.57
N LEU A 408 -8.59 0.34 -11.07
CA LEU A 408 -8.64 1.08 -12.33
C LEU A 408 -7.69 2.29 -12.25
N PRO A 409 -6.77 2.43 -13.23
CA PRO A 409 -5.90 3.59 -13.36
C PRO A 409 -6.64 4.92 -13.16
N PHE A 410 -6.08 5.83 -12.37
CA PHE A 410 -6.68 7.13 -12.11
C PHE A 410 -6.98 7.94 -13.39
N PRO A 411 -6.13 7.92 -14.45
CA PRO A 411 -6.40 8.67 -15.68
C PRO A 411 -7.63 8.16 -16.45
N LEU A 412 -8.12 6.97 -16.11
CA LEU A 412 -9.29 6.36 -16.74
C LEU A 412 -10.61 6.66 -16.01
N HIS A 413 -10.57 7.35 -14.86
CA HIS A 413 -11.78 7.87 -14.22
C HIS A 413 -12.24 9.17 -14.88
N ALA A 414 -13.52 9.50 -14.76
CA ALA A 414 -14.05 10.78 -15.22
C ALA A 414 -13.38 11.96 -14.46
N PRO A 415 -13.07 13.10 -15.13
CA PRO A 415 -12.49 14.27 -14.48
C PRO A 415 -13.27 14.74 -13.25
N GLU A 416 -14.60 14.64 -13.27
CA GLU A 416 -15.48 15.02 -12.16
C GLU A 416 -15.24 14.15 -10.91
N ALA A 417 -14.98 12.86 -11.09
CA ALA A 417 -14.65 11.94 -10.01
C ALA A 417 -13.27 12.25 -9.41
N LEU A 418 -12.29 12.65 -10.23
CA LEU A 418 -10.98 13.09 -9.78
C LEU A 418 -11.06 14.42 -9.00
N ARG A 419 -11.83 15.41 -9.51
CA ARG A 419 -12.10 16.66 -8.78
C ARG A 419 -12.82 16.41 -7.46
N ALA A 420 -13.76 15.47 -7.41
CA ALA A 420 -14.41 15.07 -6.17
C ALA A 420 -13.42 14.45 -5.18
N LEU A 421 -12.54 13.55 -5.65
CA LEU A 421 -11.48 12.98 -4.82
C LEU A 421 -10.57 14.05 -4.21
N VAL A 422 -10.17 15.08 -4.96
CA VAL A 422 -9.37 16.19 -4.44
C VAL A 422 -10.11 16.94 -3.33
N ARG A 423 -11.36 17.34 -3.58
CA ARG A 423 -12.20 18.02 -2.57
C ARG A 423 -12.38 17.18 -1.30
N ASP A 424 -12.60 15.88 -1.47
CA ASP A 424 -12.79 14.94 -0.36
C ASP A 424 -11.51 14.85 0.49
N VAL A 425 -10.33 14.76 -0.15
CA VAL A 425 -9.05 14.75 0.57
C VAL A 425 -8.82 16.07 1.29
N GLU A 426 -9.09 17.22 0.66
CA GLU A 426 -8.96 18.54 1.30
C GLU A 426 -9.90 18.70 2.50
N ALA A 427 -11.14 18.22 2.38
CA ALA A 427 -12.12 18.27 3.46
C ALA A 427 -11.65 17.51 4.71
N LEU A 428 -10.84 16.45 4.58
CA LEU A 428 -10.29 15.72 5.73
C LEU A 428 -9.33 16.55 6.60
N PHE A 429 -8.73 17.61 6.06
CA PHE A 429 -7.85 18.51 6.82
C PHE A 429 -8.62 19.62 7.53
N ILE A 430 -9.91 19.82 7.21
CA ILE A 430 -10.72 20.98 7.65
C ILE A 430 -12.03 20.55 8.37
N SER A 431 -12.51 19.31 8.23
CA SER A 431 -13.81 18.87 8.80
C SER A 431 -13.71 18.45 10.28
N PRO A 432 -14.59 18.91 11.21
CA PRO A 432 -14.51 18.58 12.64
C PRO A 432 -14.60 17.06 12.88
N ASP A 433 -13.87 16.59 13.91
CA ASP A 433 -13.78 15.16 14.29
C ASP A 433 -15.13 14.57 14.74
#